data_AF-A0A0C2TAH0-F1
#
_entry.id   AF-A0A0C2TAH0-F1
#
_cell.length_a   1.000
_cell.length_b   1.000
_cell.length_c   1.000
_cell.angle_alpha   90.00
_cell.angle_beta   90.00
_cell.angle_gamma   90.00
#
_symmetry.space_group_name_H-M   'P 1'
#
loop_
_entity.id
_entity.type
_entity.pdbx_description
1 polymer ?
#
loop_
_entity_poly.entity_id
_entity_poly.type
_entity_poly.pdbx_seq_one_letter_code
_entity_poly.pdbx_strand_id
1 'polypeptide(L)' 'MQFTLQSTSSAKFAPRIGKVLLQRLSPSDLIPTPNLLTSTSRGVIPHLSRDHHNKTDAVRWVNIPFESFR' A
#
# COMPACT_ATOMS: atom_id res chain seq x y z
N MET A 1 7.79 -6.88 -10.01
CA MET A 1 7.20 -6.96 -8.65
C MET A 1 7.54 -8.33 -8.08
N GLN A 2 7.98 -8.42 -6.82
CA GLN A 2 8.37 -9.69 -6.19
C GLN A 2 7.77 -9.77 -4.79
N PHE A 3 7.20 -10.92 -4.41
CA PHE A 3 6.69 -11.15 -3.06
C PHE A 3 7.57 -12.15 -2.33
N THR A 4 7.89 -11.86 -1.07
CA THR A 4 8.67 -12.75 -0.18
C THR A 4 7.90 -12.97 1.11
N LEU A 5 7.64 -14.24 1.44
CA LEU A 5 7.00 -14.64 2.69
C LEU A 5 8.01 -14.58 3.84
N GLN A 6 7.62 -13.97 4.97
CA GLN A 6 8.49 -13.81 6.14
C GLN A 6 8.18 -14.83 7.24
N SER A 7 6.92 -15.26 7.37
CA SER A 7 6.51 -16.27 8.34
C SER A 7 5.78 -17.42 7.65
N THR A 8 6.27 -18.64 7.83
CA THR A 8 5.62 -19.88 7.42
C THR A 8 4.92 -20.49 8.63
N SER A 9 3.65 -20.16 8.84
CA SER A 9 2.82 -20.88 9.82
C SER A 9 2.16 -22.09 9.14
N SER A 10 2.21 -23.25 9.79
CA SER A 10 1.57 -24.48 9.34
C SER A 10 0.08 -24.55 9.70
N ALA A 11 -0.44 -23.54 10.42
CA ALA A 11 -1.84 -23.49 10.79
C ALA A 11 -2.73 -23.24 9.57
N LYS A 12 -3.81 -24.02 9.45
CA LYS A 12 -4.84 -23.84 8.42
C LYS A 12 -5.41 -22.41 8.55
N PHE A 13 -5.32 -21.63 7.48
CA PHE A 13 -5.74 -20.21 7.39
C PHE A 13 -4.82 -19.18 8.09
N ALA A 14 -3.55 -19.48 8.31
CA ALA A 14 -2.61 -18.47 8.80
C ALA A 14 -2.48 -17.26 7.84
N PRO A 15 -2.35 -16.03 8.36
CA PRO A 15 -2.16 -14.84 7.53
C PRO A 15 -0.81 -14.89 6.80
N ARG A 16 -0.78 -14.38 5.56
CA ARG A 16 0.44 -14.31 4.74
C ARG A 16 1.26 -13.07 5.11
N ILE A 17 2.11 -13.21 6.11
CA ILE A 17 3.02 -12.15 6.55
C ILE A 17 4.26 -12.16 5.66
N GLY A 18 4.53 -11.05 4.98
CA GLY A 18 5.60 -10.97 4.01
C GLY A 18 5.86 -9.53 3.57
N LYS A 19 6.60 -9.38 2.47
CA LYS A 19 6.90 -8.09 1.85
C LYS A 19 6.75 -8.18 0.35
N VAL A 20 6.19 -7.13 -0.26
CA VAL A 20 6.16 -6.93 -1.71
C VAL A 20 7.24 -5.90 -2.07
N LEU A 21 8.15 -6.28 -2.95
CA LEU A 21 9.11 -5.40 -3.59
C LEU A 21 8.52 -4.85 -4.89
N LEU A 22 8.31 -3.53 -4.92
CA LEU A 22 7.93 -2.78 -6.11
C LEU A 22 9.20 -2.15 -6.71
N GLN A 23 9.65 -2.72 -7.83
CA GLN A 23 10.75 -2.17 -8.61
C GLN A 23 10.24 -0.99 -9.44
N ARG A 24 10.77 0.21 -9.16
CA ARG A 24 10.54 1.44 -9.94
C ARG A 24 11.88 1.96 -10.43
N LEU A 25 11.87 2.86 -11.42
CA LEU A 25 13.07 3.47 -11.99
C LEU A 25 13.99 4.12 -10.93
N SER A 26 13.43 4.59 -9.81
CA SER A 26 14.10 4.92 -8.53
C SER A 26 13.05 5.42 -7.52
N PRO A 27 13.17 5.21 -6.19
CA PRO A 27 13.68 4.03 -5.48
C PRO A 27 12.65 2.88 -5.45
N SER A 28 13.14 1.67 -5.18
CA SER A 28 12.30 0.50 -4.94
C SER A 28 11.59 0.59 -3.59
N ASP A 29 10.29 0.28 -3.56
CA ASP A 29 9.50 0.27 -2.34
C ASP A 29 9.33 -1.16 -1.82
N LEU A 30 9.53 -1.33 -0.51
CA LEU A 30 9.20 -2.54 0.22
C LEU A 30 7.92 -2.31 1.01
N ILE A 31 6.85 -3.01 0.62
CA ILE A 31 5.53 -2.91 1.25
C ILE A 31 5.32 -4.14 2.14
N PRO A 32 5.21 -4.01 3.47
CA PRO A 32 4.90 -5.14 4.34
C PRO A 32 3.46 -5.59 4.11
N THR A 33 3.21 -6.90 4.17
CA THR A 33 1.87 -7.50 4.06
C THR A 33 1.47 -8.17 5.38
N PRO A 34 0.18 -8.11 5.78
CA PRO A 34 -0.92 -7.41 5.10
C PRO A 34 -0.77 -5.88 5.19
N ASN A 35 -1.31 -5.18 4.19
CA ASN A 35 -1.36 -3.71 4.15
C ASN A 35 -2.67 -3.23 3.54
N LEU A 36 -2.91 -1.93 3.65
CA LEU A 36 -4.07 -1.25 3.06
C LEU A 36 -3.61 -0.21 2.03
N LEU A 37 -4.40 -0.08 0.97
CA LEU A 37 -4.29 1.02 0.00
C LEU A 37 -5.49 1.94 0.22
N THR A 38 -5.23 3.21 0.51
CA THR A 38 -6.27 4.21 0.74
C THR A 38 -6.91 4.64 -0.57
N SER A 39 -8.23 4.55 -0.67
CA SER A 39 -8.97 5.00 -1.85
C SER A 39 -8.94 6.53 -1.99
N THR A 40 -8.89 7.00 -3.24
CA THR A 40 -8.98 8.43 -3.55
C THR A 40 -10.11 8.74 -4.50
N SER A 41 -10.53 10.00 -4.50
CA SER A 41 -11.34 10.60 -5.54
C SER A 41 -10.48 11.62 -6.27
N ARG A 42 -10.28 11.44 -7.58
CA ARG A 42 -9.46 12.35 -8.41
C ARG A 42 -8.02 12.52 -7.90
N GLY A 43 -7.43 11.46 -7.33
CA GLY A 43 -6.08 11.50 -6.74
C GLY A 43 -5.98 12.21 -5.39
N VAL A 44 -7.11 12.62 -4.79
CA VAL A 44 -7.17 13.27 -3.46
C VAL A 44 -7.90 12.35 -2.47
N ILE A 45 -7.38 12.24 -1.26
CA ILE A 45 -8.06 11.55 -0.15
C ILE A 45 -9.21 12.45 0.32
N PRO A 46 -10.48 11.98 0.28
CA PRO A 46 -11.61 12.80 0.69
C PRO A 46 -11.46 13.33 2.12
N HIS A 47 -11.78 14.61 2.32
CA HIS A 47 -11.76 15.30 3.62
C HIS A 47 -10.39 15.39 4.31
N LEU A 48 -9.31 14.97 3.64
CA LEU A 48 -7.96 14.97 4.20
C LEU A 48 -7.07 15.92 3.39
N SER A 49 -6.56 16.97 4.04
CA SER A 49 -5.57 17.84 3.39
C SER A 49 -4.22 17.12 3.25
N ARG A 50 -3.38 17.58 2.33
CA ARG A 50 -2.05 17.00 2.09
C ARG A 50 -1.17 16.99 3.33
N ASP A 51 -1.25 18.00 4.18
CA ASP A 51 -0.46 18.07 5.41
C ASP A 51 -0.86 17.00 6.44
N HIS A 52 -2.10 16.51 6.38
CA HIS A 52 -2.55 15.41 7.23
C HIS A 52 -2.06 14.05 6.73
N HIS A 53 -1.79 13.90 5.44
CA HIS A 53 -1.29 12.65 4.86
C HIS A 53 0.04 12.22 5.49
N ASN A 54 0.95 13.16 5.70
CA ASN A 54 2.27 12.89 6.29
C ASN A 54 2.23 12.64 7.81
N LYS A 55 1.07 12.84 8.47
CA LYS A 55 0.94 12.67 9.93
C LYS A 55 0.66 11.23 10.34
N THR A 56 0.33 10.33 9.40
CA THR A 56 -0.01 8.94 9.71
C THR A 56 0.45 7.96 8.64
N ASP A 57 1.06 6.86 9.08
CA ASP A 57 1.47 5.75 8.20
C ASP A 57 0.27 4.97 7.63
N ALA A 58 -0.93 5.15 8.21
CA ALA A 58 -2.13 4.42 7.80
C ALA A 58 -2.57 4.73 6.36
N VAL A 59 -2.22 5.92 5.83
CA VAL A 59 -2.58 6.35 4.46
C VAL A 59 -1.41 6.41 3.51
N ARG A 60 -0.27 5.82 3.88
CA ARG A 60 0.99 5.87 3.10
C ARG A 60 0.84 5.41 1.65
N TRP A 61 0.00 4.41 1.42
CA TRP A 61 -0.24 3.86 0.10
C TRP A 61 -1.63 4.26 -0.39
N VAL A 62 -1.70 4.70 -1.63
CA VAL A 62 -2.89 5.35 -2.18
C VAL A 62 -3.26 4.69 -3.50
N ASN A 63 -4.52 4.31 -3.63
CA ASN A 63 -5.09 3.86 -4.90
C ASN A 63 -5.62 5.06 -5.68
N ILE A 64 -5.10 5.27 -6.89
CA ILE A 64 -5.55 6.34 -7.80
C ILE A 64 -6.25 5.69 -8.99
N PRO A 65 -7.60 5.63 -8.98
CA PRO A 65 -8.36 4.98 -10.05
C PRO A 65 -8.27 5.80 -11.34
N PHE A 66 -8.17 5.14 -12.50
CA PHE A 66 -7.99 5.79 -13.80
C PHE A 66 -9.14 6.73 -14.18
N GLU A 67 -10.34 6.46 -13.68
CA GLU A 67 -11.54 7.28 -13.80
C GLU A 67 -11.34 8.70 -13.27
N SER A 68 -10.33 8.91 -12.41
CA SER A 68 -9.91 10.20 -11.87
C SER A 68 -9.38 11.18 -12.91
N PHE A 69 -8.93 10.70 -14.07
CA PHE A 69 -8.20 11.49 -15.07
C PHE A 69 -9.03 11.82 -16.32
N ARG A 70 -10.35 11.64 -16.26
CA ARG A 70 -11.29 11.99 -17.34
C ARG A 70 -11.97 13.31 -17.03
#